data_AF-A0A2T8KMP2-F1
#
_entry.id   AF-A0A2T8KMP2-F1
#
_cell.length_a   1.000
_cell.length_b   1.000
_cell.length_c   1.000
_cell.angle_alpha   90.00
_cell.angle_beta   90.00
_cell.angle_gamma   90.00
#
_symmetry.space_group_name_H-M   'P 1'
#
loop_
_entity.id
_entity.type
_entity.pdbx_description
1 polymer ?
#
loop_
_entity_poly.entity_id
_entity_poly.type
_entity_poly.pdbx_seq_one_letter_code
_entity_poly.pdbx_strand_id
1 'polypeptide(L)'
;MFKQGASLRVTGILQAYDVDSATAIIQDGSVSLKVDTQNLRDISFRTNSAYQFIGELLIHAENEAILQARIGRNVDGLDLNLYQQSLLIRRQHEAKLRNSRRA
;
A
#
# COMPACT_ATOMS: atom_id res chain seq x y z
N MET A 1 -11.11 -6.17 -9.28
CA MET A 1 -9.93 -6.32 -10.15
C MET A 1 -9.15 -5.01 -10.09
N PHE A 2 -7.85 -5.07 -9.82
CA PHE A 2 -7.00 -3.88 -9.88
C PHE A 2 -6.80 -3.45 -11.32
N LYS A 3 -6.61 -2.16 -11.54
CA LYS A 3 -6.47 -1.56 -12.87
C LYS A 3 -5.19 -0.72 -12.90
N GLN A 4 -4.60 -0.61 -14.08
CA GLN A 4 -3.51 0.33 -14.33
C GLN A 4 -3.91 1.74 -13.88
N GLY A 5 -3.03 2.41 -13.15
CA GLY A 5 -3.22 3.76 -12.64
C GLY A 5 -4.23 3.87 -11.49
N ALA A 6 -4.72 2.75 -10.93
CA ALA A 6 -5.62 2.81 -9.79
C ALA A 6 -4.89 3.38 -8.57
N SER A 7 -5.49 4.38 -7.90
CA SER A 7 -4.93 4.90 -6.65
C SER A 7 -5.23 3.93 -5.50
N LEU A 8 -4.18 3.47 -4.83
CA LEU A 8 -4.24 2.50 -3.75
C LEU A 8 -3.59 3.07 -2.50
N ARG A 9 -4.07 2.61 -1.34
CA ARG A 9 -3.41 2.75 -0.05
C ARG A 9 -2.96 1.37 0.39
N VAL A 10 -1.66 1.19 0.60
CA VAL A 10 -1.06 -0.06 1.04
C VAL A 10 -0.34 0.15 2.37
N THR A 11 -0.39 -0.86 3.24
CA THR A 11 0.32 -0.87 4.52
C THR A 11 1.13 -2.16 4.57
N GLY A 12 2.37 -2.11 5.07
CA GLY A 12 3.19 -3.30 5.23
C GLY A 12 4.49 -2.98 5.99
N ILE A 13 5.22 -4.04 6.35
CA ILE A 13 6.54 -3.93 6.99
C ILE A 13 7.59 -3.74 5.90
N LEU A 14 8.44 -2.71 6.04
CA LEU A 14 9.54 -2.48 5.11
C LEU A 14 10.62 -3.55 5.29
N GLN A 15 10.85 -4.36 4.26
CA GLN A 15 11.87 -5.41 4.27
C GLN A 15 13.21 -4.91 3.75
N ALA A 16 13.18 -4.13 2.67
CA ALA A 16 14.37 -3.61 2.03
C ALA A 16 14.09 -2.25 1.39
N TYR A 17 15.13 -1.45 1.26
CA TYR A 17 15.11 -0.20 0.53
C TYR A 17 16.41 -0.05 -0.25
N ASP A 18 16.30 0.14 -1.56
CA ASP A 18 17.40 0.48 -2.44
C ASP A 18 17.38 1.98 -2.71
N VAL A 19 18.47 2.66 -2.32
CA VAL A 19 18.63 4.11 -2.44
C VAL A 19 18.85 4.52 -3.89
N ASP A 20 19.56 3.71 -4.68
CA ASP A 20 19.95 4.07 -6.05
C ASP A 20 18.75 4.05 -6.99
N SER A 21 17.89 3.02 -6.84
CA SER A 21 16.64 2.92 -7.60
C SER A 21 15.43 3.54 -6.90
N ALA A 22 15.61 4.12 -5.69
CA ALA A 22 14.55 4.63 -4.83
C ALA A 22 13.37 3.64 -4.69
N THR A 23 13.67 2.35 -4.56
CA THR A 23 12.67 1.28 -4.51
C THR A 23 12.61 0.66 -3.12
N ALA A 24 11.42 0.70 -2.52
CA ALA A 24 11.12 0.02 -1.26
C ALA A 24 10.41 -1.32 -1.53
N ILE A 25 10.67 -2.32 -0.69
CA ILE A 25 9.94 -3.59 -0.67
C ILE A 25 9.20 -3.66 0.66
N ILE A 26 7.86 -3.65 0.61
CA ILE A 26 7.03 -3.91 1.79
C ILE A 26 6.45 -5.31 1.75
N GLN A 27 6.18 -5.87 2.93
CA GLN A 27 5.61 -7.19 3.10
C GLN A 27 4.46 -7.18 4.11
N ASP A 28 3.41 -7.94 3.79
CA ASP A 28 2.32 -8.30 4.71
C ASP A 28 2.08 -9.82 4.61
N GLY A 29 2.40 -10.54 5.68
CA GLY A 29 2.41 -12.01 5.67
C GLY A 29 3.43 -12.58 4.67
N SER A 30 2.97 -13.39 3.72
CA SER A 30 3.82 -13.99 2.66
C SER A 30 3.83 -13.18 1.35
N VAL A 31 3.12 -12.04 1.30
CA VAL A 31 2.97 -11.23 0.09
C VAL A 31 3.83 -9.99 0.20
N SER A 32 4.59 -9.69 -0.85
CA SER A 32 5.40 -8.48 -0.97
C SER A 32 4.94 -7.59 -2.13
N LEU A 33 5.27 -6.31 -2.03
CA LEU A 33 4.99 -5.32 -3.07
C LEU A 33 6.19 -4.36 -3.19
N LYS A 34 6.63 -4.13 -4.43
CA LYS A 34 7.60 -3.07 -4.75
C LYS A 34 6.88 -1.71 -4.72
N VAL A 35 7.53 -0.72 -4.15
CA VAL A 35 7.04 0.65 -4.07
C VAL A 35 8.13 1.57 -4.63
N ASP A 36 7.83 2.25 -5.72
CA ASP A 36 8.65 3.35 -6.24
C ASP A 36 8.44 4.57 -5.34
N THR A 37 9.53 5.06 -4.76
CA THR A 37 9.53 6.15 -3.78
C THR A 37 10.19 7.42 -4.30
N GLN A 38 10.52 7.51 -5.60
CA GLN A 38 11.20 8.67 -6.20
C GLN A 38 10.50 10.02 -5.94
N ASN A 39 9.17 10.00 -5.78
CA ASN A 39 8.38 11.22 -5.55
C ASN A 39 8.24 11.58 -4.06
N LEU A 40 8.77 10.76 -3.15
CA LEU A 40 8.73 11.01 -1.72
C LEU A 40 9.92 11.86 -1.29
N ARG A 41 9.67 12.83 -0.41
CA ARG A 41 10.70 13.69 0.17
C ARG A 41 10.71 13.52 1.68
N ASP A 42 11.88 13.69 2.28
CA ASP A 42 12.06 13.77 3.74
C ASP A 42 11.58 12.54 4.53
N ILE A 43 11.62 11.35 3.92
CA ILE A 43 11.33 10.07 4.59
C ILE A 43 12.64 9.34 4.88
N SER A 44 12.90 9.07 6.15
CA SER A 44 13.95 8.14 6.56
C SER A 44 13.37 6.73 6.64
N PHE A 45 13.71 5.89 5.66
CA PHE A 45 13.29 4.50 5.63
C PHE A 45 14.07 3.66 6.64
N ARG A 46 13.34 2.86 7.42
CA ARG A 46 13.87 1.94 8.43
C ARG A 46 13.34 0.54 8.15
N THR A 47 14.24 -0.39 7.89
CA THR A 47 13.88 -1.80 7.74
C THR A 47 13.23 -2.31 9.01
N ASN A 48 12.27 -3.23 8.87
CA ASN A 48 11.42 -3.79 9.92
C ASN A 48 10.44 -2.83 10.59
N SER A 49 10.34 -1.57 10.14
CA SER A 49 9.28 -0.66 10.54
C SER A 49 8.04 -0.80 9.63
N ALA A 50 6.87 -0.46 10.18
CA ALA A 50 5.63 -0.42 9.44
C ALA A 50 5.49 0.89 8.67
N TYR A 51 5.15 0.81 7.39
CA TYR A 51 4.89 1.96 6.54
C TYR A 51 3.53 1.87 5.88
N GLN A 52 2.96 3.04 5.62
CA GLN A 52 1.78 3.19 4.78
C GLN A 52 2.11 4.09 3.60
N PHE A 53 1.76 3.62 2.41
CA PHE A 53 1.93 4.34 1.16
C PHE A 53 0.57 4.60 0.50
N ILE A 54 0.47 5.74 -0.16
CA ILE A 54 -0.62 6.05 -1.10
C ILE A 54 0.03 6.37 -2.43
N GLY A 55 -0.49 5.78 -3.50
CA GLY A 55 0.12 5.88 -4.82
C GLY A 55 -0.72 5.26 -5.91
N GLU A 56 -0.19 5.28 -7.12
CA GLU A 56 -0.81 4.74 -8.32
C GLU A 56 -0.21 3.36 -8.62
N LEU A 57 -1.08 2.38 -8.88
CA LEU A 57 -0.63 1.04 -9.26
C LEU A 57 -0.19 1.01 -10.72
N LEU A 58 1.07 0.66 -10.97
CA LEU A 58 1.61 0.39 -12.29
C LEU A 58 1.79 -1.12 -12.45
N ILE A 59 1.18 -1.68 -13.49
CA ILE A 59 1.21 -3.10 -13.85
C ILE A 59 2.02 -3.19 -15.14
N HIS A 60 3.18 -3.84 -15.08
CA HIS A 60 4.05 -4.05 -16.23
C HIS A 60 3.64 -5.29 -17.03
N ALA A 61 4.15 -5.40 -18.26
CA ALA A 61 3.79 -6.48 -19.20
C ALA A 61 4.11 -7.89 -18.67
N GLU A 62 5.07 -8.02 -17.76
CA GLU A 62 5.45 -9.28 -17.09
C GLU A 62 4.59 -9.60 -15.86
N ASN A 63 3.46 -8.89 -15.68
CA ASN A 63 2.57 -9.02 -14.53
C ASN A 63 3.23 -8.62 -13.19
N GLU A 64 4.39 -7.96 -13.25
CA GLU A 64 4.97 -7.27 -12.10
C GLU A 64 4.18 -6.00 -11.80
N ALA A 65 3.79 -5.83 -10.54
CA ALA A 65 3.09 -4.65 -10.08
C ALA A 65 4.01 -3.82 -9.16
N ILE A 66 4.09 -2.53 -9.42
CA ILE A 66 4.79 -1.55 -8.58
C ILE A 66 3.83 -0.44 -8.20
N LEU A 67 3.88 0.00 -6.94
CA LEU A 67 3.14 1.18 -6.51
C LEU A 67 4.03 2.41 -6.67
N GLN A 68 3.66 3.34 -7.54
CA GLN A 68 4.29 4.65 -7.59
C GLN A 68 3.76 5.50 -6.44
N ALA A 69 4.54 5.63 -5.36
CA ALA A 69 4.10 6.32 -4.16
C ALA A 69 4.17 7.83 -4.34
N ARG A 70 3.07 8.50 -3.97
CA ARG A 70 2.99 9.97 -3.84
C ARG A 70 2.95 10.42 -2.39
N ILE A 71 2.62 9.52 -1.47
CA ILE A 71 2.69 9.73 -0.02
C ILE A 71 3.26 8.47 0.61
N GLY A 72 4.19 8.63 1.55
CA GLY A 72 4.65 7.57 2.45
C GLY A 72 4.74 8.08 3.88
N ARG A 73 4.44 7.22 4.85
CA ARG A 73 4.65 7.54 6.27
C ARG A 73 5.01 6.30 7.06
N ASN A 74 5.90 6.46 8.03
CA ASN A 74 6.08 5.49 9.10
C ASN A 74 4.79 5.45 9.94
N VAL A 75 4.34 4.25 10.27
CA VAL A 75 3.15 3.99 11.10
C VAL A 75 3.49 3.05 12.25
N ASP A 76 4.73 3.10 12.74
CA ASP A 76 5.11 2.36 13.94
C ASP A 76 4.21 2.79 15.11
N GLY A 77 3.68 1.81 15.84
CA GLY A 77 2.69 2.02 16.90
C GLY A 77 1.23 1.99 16.42
N LEU A 78 0.96 1.89 15.12
CA LEU A 78 -0.39 1.58 14.64
C LEU A 78 -0.74 0.12 15.01
N ASP A 79 -1.88 -0.07 15.66
CA ASP A 79 -2.46 -1.40 15.82
C ASP A 79 -2.95 -1.91 14.45
N LEU A 80 -2.13 -2.74 13.82
CA LEU A 80 -2.41 -3.29 12.49
C LEU A 80 -3.63 -4.23 12.49
N ASN A 81 -3.90 -4.93 13.59
CA ASN A 81 -5.05 -5.82 13.70
C ASN A 81 -6.34 -5.00 13.72
N LEU A 82 -6.41 -3.99 14.58
CA LEU A 82 -7.55 -3.08 14.63
C LEU A 82 -7.75 -2.34 13.30
N TYR A 83 -6.66 -1.92 12.65
CA TYR A 83 -6.71 -1.31 11.32
C TYR A 83 -7.33 -2.26 10.27
N GLN A 84 -6.89 -3.52 10.22
CA GLN A 84 -7.44 -4.53 9.31
C GLN A 84 -8.92 -4.80 9.57
N GLN A 85 -9.32 -4.96 10.83
CA GLN A 85 -10.73 -5.14 11.22
C GLN A 85 -11.59 -3.94 10.78
N SER A 86 -11.11 -2.73 11.01
CA SER A 86 -11.78 -1.49 10.61
C SER A 86 -11.98 -1.42 9.09
N LEU A 87 -10.98 -1.83 8.30
CA LEU A 87 -11.07 -1.91 6.84
C LEU A 87 -12.14 -2.92 6.38
N LEU A 88 -12.24 -4.08 7.03
CA LEU A 88 -13.25 -5.09 6.71
C LEU A 88 -14.66 -4.56 6.94
N ILE A 89 -14.92 -3.94 8.10
CA ILE A 89 -16.22 -3.34 8.43
C ILE A 89 -16.59 -2.28 7.39
N ARG A 90 -15.65 -1.40 7.05
CA ARG A 90 -15.86 -0.36 6.04
C ARG A 90 -16.23 -0.95 4.68
N ARG A 91 -15.49 -1.95 4.20
CA ARG A 91 -15.76 -2.60 2.89
C ARG A 91 -17.13 -3.30 2.88
N GLN A 92 -17.51 -3.97 3.96
CA GLN A 92 -18.83 -4.59 4.10
C GLN A 92 -19.94 -3.55 4.06
N HIS A 93 -19.77 -2.42 4.73
CA HIS A 93 -20.73 -1.32 4.72
C HIS A 93 -20.87 -0.69 3.32
N GLU A 94 -19.75 -0.39 2.65
CA GLU A 94 -19.75 0.15 1.27
C GLU A 94 -20.43 -0.82 0.28
N ALA A 95 -20.20 -2.13 0.42
CA ALA A 95 -20.85 -3.15 -0.39
C ALA A 95 -22.38 -3.18 -0.19
N LYS A 96 -22.85 -3.10 1.07
CA LYS A 96 -24.28 -3.03 1.39
C LYS A 96 -24.95 -1.80 0.75
N LEU A 97 -24.35 -0.62 0.89
CA LEU A 97 -24.85 0.62 0.27
C LEU A 97 -24.88 0.55 -1.26
N ARG A 98 -23.87 -0.07 -1.88
CA ARG A 98 -23.84 -0.23 -3.33
C ARG A 98 -24.95 -1.16 -3.82
N ASN A 99 -25.30 -2.20 -3.04
CA ASN A 99 -26.38 -3.13 -3.39
C ASN A 99 -27.76 -2.47 -3.20
N SER A 100 -27.97 -1.69 -2.14
CA SER A 100 -29.24 -0.99 -1.92
C SER A 100 -29.54 0.10 -2.94
N ARG A 101 -28.50 0.69 -3.57
CA ARG A 101 -28.66 1.66 -4.67
C ARG A 101 -28.92 1.03 -6.03
N ARG A 102 -28.76 -0.29 -6.17
CA ARG A 102 -28.94 -1.05 -7.42
C ARG A 102 -30.26 -1.82 -7.46
N ALA A 103 -30.92 -1.98 -6.32
CA ALA A 103 -32.27 -2.51 -6.18
C ALA A 103 -33.28 -1.36 -6.27
#